data_AF-A0A955Q1G5-F1
#
_entry.id   AF-A0A955Q1G5-F1
#
_cell.length_a   1.000
_cell.length_b   1.000
_cell.length_c   1.000
_cell.angle_alpha   90.00
_cell.angle_beta   90.00
_cell.angle_gamma   90.00
#
_symmetry.space_group_name_H-M   'P 1'
#
loop_
_entity.id
_entity.type
_entity.pdbx_description
1 polymer ?
#
loop_
_entity_poly.entity_id
_entity_poly.type
_entity_poly.pdbx_seq_one_letter_code
_entity_poly.pdbx_strand_id
1 'polypeptide(L)'
;MSDQDIFLICIAGPDRGKRLSIRHEEIVLGRSSHCHLLSDDREVVERHVSFTLQQNQPHFHTLDGSALFVDGHRMTEGIISSNQQLRIGRSIWQLGGELSHGGIPDWLDHIGGQISSVAGLERVQGFNFWEMFSEVIRKRKDEEVEDYFHVGTLATTPTLLEINTAWPKPWAFFKVFMVSLIVYLGFVFALNIFGNIKLVPGLIITGSFMIPFALLIFFFEVNVARNISLYQVIKLVFFGGILSLILSLFLFRTTGLDSWLGAASAGIIEEIGKAGALLLVINRLQYRWTLNGMLFGAAVGAGFAAFESAGYALERLLAYGGGAMLDNITHRGFLSMVGGHVLWTSMVGAGLWRIRGDHNFSFQMVKDPRFLRVLGIAMGLHMIWNMPFELPLYLKEIALGFIAWVVILGLIQDGLSQIHKAQQEYLASKPDESP
;
A
#
# COMPACT_ATOMS: atom_id res chain seq x y z
N MET A 1 11.95 -33.95 16.44
CA MET A 1 10.75 -33.37 15.80
C MET A 1 10.06 -32.60 16.91
N SER A 2 10.10 -31.27 16.87
CA SER A 2 9.44 -30.47 17.90
C SER A 2 7.92 -30.58 17.70
N ASP A 3 7.19 -30.98 18.75
CA ASP A 3 5.75 -30.78 18.80
C ASP A 3 5.48 -29.29 18.57
N GLN A 4 4.77 -28.96 17.49
CA GLN A 4 4.25 -27.62 17.29
C GLN A 4 3.13 -27.43 18.31
N ASP A 5 3.37 -26.58 19.32
CA ASP A 5 2.35 -26.25 20.31
C ASP A 5 1.24 -25.41 19.63
N ILE A 6 0.11 -26.06 19.32
CA ILE A 6 -1.11 -25.38 18.89
C ILE A 6 -1.86 -24.90 20.14
N PHE A 7 -2.22 -23.63 20.19
CA PHE A 7 -2.99 -23.07 21.29
C PHE A 7 -4.20 -22.26 20.80
N LEU A 8 -5.24 -22.14 21.61
CA LEU A 8 -6.31 -21.15 21.43
C LEU A 8 -6.05 -19.97 22.38
N ILE A 9 -6.24 -18.75 21.89
CA ILE A 9 -6.17 -17.53 22.69
C ILE A 9 -7.54 -16.86 22.68
N CYS A 10 -8.02 -16.45 23.85
CA CYS A 10 -9.18 -15.58 23.94
C CYS A 10 -8.80 -14.12 23.70
N ILE A 11 -9.28 -13.54 22.61
CA ILE A 11 -8.96 -12.19 22.17
C ILE A 11 -9.97 -11.14 22.66
N ALA A 12 -11.19 -11.55 23.00
CA ALA A 12 -12.25 -10.66 23.48
C ALA A 12 -13.29 -11.40 24.35
N GLY A 13 -14.00 -10.68 25.21
CA GLY A 13 -15.04 -11.21 26.10
C GLY A 13 -14.54 -11.55 27.51
N PRO A 14 -15.37 -12.19 28.35
CA PRO A 14 -15.08 -12.45 29.76
C PRO A 14 -13.81 -13.28 30.00
N ASP A 15 -13.42 -14.15 29.07
CA ASP A 15 -12.22 -14.99 29.17
C ASP A 15 -10.95 -14.36 28.59
N ARG A 16 -10.97 -13.07 28.24
CA ARG A 16 -9.88 -12.40 27.53
C ARG A 16 -8.53 -12.62 28.21
N GLY A 17 -7.55 -13.04 27.44
CA GLY A 17 -6.18 -13.30 27.91
C GLY A 17 -5.92 -14.74 28.35
N LYS A 18 -6.97 -15.57 28.51
CA LYS A 18 -6.80 -17.02 28.73
C LYS A 18 -6.27 -17.70 27.47
N ARG A 19 -5.49 -18.76 27.69
CA ARG A 19 -4.88 -19.59 26.64
C ARG A 19 -5.14 -21.06 26.93
N LEU A 20 -5.37 -21.83 25.87
CA LEU A 20 -5.61 -23.27 25.93
C LEU A 20 -4.68 -24.00 24.97
N SER A 21 -3.79 -24.85 25.45
CA SER A 21 -2.97 -25.71 24.58
C SER A 21 -3.83 -26.88 24.09
N ILE A 22 -3.93 -27.06 22.78
CA ILE A 22 -4.61 -28.20 22.15
C ILE A 22 -3.60 -29.34 22.04
N ARG A 23 -3.94 -30.50 22.61
CA ARG A 23 -3.09 -31.69 22.66
C ARG A 23 -3.80 -32.88 22.04
N HIS A 24 -3.07 -33.98 21.86
CA HIS A 24 -3.66 -35.25 21.43
C HIS A 24 -4.66 -35.83 22.45
N GLU A 25 -4.55 -35.41 23.72
CA GLU A 25 -5.53 -35.70 24.76
C GLU A 25 -6.72 -34.72 24.70
N GLU A 26 -7.88 -35.19 25.14
CA GLU A 26 -9.09 -34.36 25.17
C GLU A 26 -9.00 -33.27 26.24
N ILE A 27 -9.08 -32.01 25.80
CA ILE A 27 -9.03 -30.83 26.67
C ILE A 27 -10.40 -30.17 26.71
N VAL A 28 -10.98 -30.06 27.90
CA VAL A 28 -12.35 -29.56 28.09
C VAL A 28 -12.34 -28.13 28.65
N LEU A 29 -13.11 -27.24 28.02
CA LEU A 29 -13.41 -25.88 28.47
C LEU A 29 -14.85 -25.81 29.00
N GLY A 30 -15.03 -25.26 30.20
CA GLY A 30 -16.33 -25.11 30.83
C GLY A 30 -16.25 -24.35 32.15
N ARG A 31 -17.32 -24.35 32.94
CA ARG A 31 -17.35 -23.73 34.28
C ARG A 31 -17.07 -24.69 35.43
N SER A 32 -17.15 -25.99 35.19
CA SER A 32 -16.91 -27.01 36.20
C SER A 32 -15.44 -27.07 36.59
N SER A 33 -15.15 -27.25 37.88
CA SER A 33 -13.80 -27.49 38.41
C SER A 33 -13.11 -28.73 37.82
N HIS A 34 -13.85 -29.59 37.14
CA HIS A 34 -13.32 -30.75 36.41
C HIS A 34 -12.87 -30.43 34.97
N CYS A 35 -13.07 -29.20 34.49
CA CYS A 35 -12.58 -28.75 33.20
C CYS A 35 -11.09 -28.38 33.26
N HIS A 36 -10.40 -28.58 32.14
CA HIS A 36 -9.00 -28.22 31.99
C HIS A 36 -8.81 -26.70 31.93
N LEU A 37 -9.80 -26.00 31.36
CA LEU A 37 -9.85 -24.54 31.37
C LEU A 37 -11.20 -24.06 31.88
N LEU A 38 -11.14 -23.29 32.96
CA LEU A 38 -12.31 -22.65 33.56
C LEU A 38 -12.65 -21.37 32.80
N SER A 39 -13.91 -21.21 32.42
CA SER A 39 -14.44 -19.98 31.85
C SER A 39 -15.02 -19.07 32.93
N ASP A 40 -14.78 -17.76 32.80
CA ASP A 40 -15.36 -16.71 33.64
C ASP A 40 -16.73 -16.25 33.08
N ASP A 41 -17.13 -16.77 31.92
CA ASP A 41 -18.36 -16.41 31.27
C ASP A 41 -19.55 -17.20 31.82
N ARG A 42 -20.56 -16.48 32.33
CA ARG A 42 -21.78 -17.08 32.86
C ARG A 42 -22.62 -17.81 31.82
N GLU A 43 -22.47 -17.48 30.53
CA GLU A 43 -23.17 -18.15 29.42
C GLU A 43 -22.54 -19.48 29.01
N VAL A 44 -21.34 -19.78 29.52
CA VAL A 44 -20.69 -21.08 29.30
C VAL A 44 -21.27 -22.10 30.28
N VAL A 45 -21.63 -23.30 29.80
CA VAL A 45 -22.14 -24.39 30.65
C VAL A 45 -21.02 -25.12 31.41
N GLU A 46 -21.39 -26.02 32.32
CA GLU A 46 -20.43 -26.74 33.19
C GLU A 46 -19.32 -27.44 32.41
N ARG A 47 -19.64 -28.15 31.31
CA ARG A 47 -18.69 -28.61 30.30
C ARG A 47 -19.19 -28.16 28.93
N HIS A 48 -18.51 -27.21 28.31
CA HIS A 48 -19.03 -26.54 27.13
C HIS A 48 -18.50 -27.15 25.85
N VAL A 49 -17.20 -27.22 25.68
CA VAL A 49 -16.60 -27.71 24.44
C VAL A 49 -15.31 -28.42 24.80
N SER A 50 -15.01 -29.50 24.09
CA SER A 50 -13.70 -30.13 24.16
C SER A 50 -12.96 -29.97 22.85
N PHE A 51 -11.63 -29.95 22.98
CA PHE A 51 -10.67 -29.81 21.90
C PHE A 51 -9.72 -30.99 21.91
N THR A 52 -9.35 -31.47 20.73
CA THR A 52 -8.40 -32.57 20.58
C THR A 52 -7.63 -32.41 19.30
N LEU A 53 -6.33 -32.72 19.33
CA LEU A 53 -5.48 -32.76 18.15
C LEU A 53 -5.54 -34.15 17.52
N GLN A 54 -6.13 -34.25 16.33
CA GLN A 54 -6.19 -35.50 15.55
C GLN A 54 -5.49 -35.28 14.22
N GLN A 55 -4.54 -36.15 13.85
CA GLN A 55 -3.77 -36.02 12.59
C GLN A 55 -3.17 -34.61 12.37
N ASN A 56 -2.67 -33.98 13.44
CA ASN A 56 -2.14 -32.62 13.45
C ASN A 56 -3.16 -31.52 13.08
N GLN A 57 -4.46 -31.82 13.17
CA GLN A 57 -5.55 -30.85 13.00
C GLN A 57 -6.33 -30.69 14.30
N PRO A 58 -6.64 -29.45 14.71
CA PRO A 58 -7.38 -29.19 15.93
C PRO A 58 -8.87 -29.40 15.68
N HIS A 59 -9.43 -30.42 16.32
CA HIS A 59 -10.86 -30.70 16.32
C HIS A 59 -11.53 -30.15 17.57
N PHE A 60 -12.81 -29.81 17.46
CA PHE A 60 -13.66 -29.52 18.61
C PHE A 60 -14.97 -30.31 18.53
N HIS A 61 -15.58 -30.55 19.69
CA HIS A 61 -16.97 -30.94 19.79
C HIS A 61 -17.64 -30.36 21.04
N THR A 62 -18.90 -29.97 20.91
CA THR A 62 -19.70 -29.36 21.98
C THR A 62 -20.21 -30.43 22.94
N LEU A 63 -20.15 -30.14 24.22
CA LEU A 63 -20.62 -31.00 25.31
C LEU A 63 -21.91 -30.45 25.91
N ASP A 64 -22.68 -31.32 26.57
CA ASP A 64 -23.85 -30.98 27.39
C ASP A 64 -24.87 -30.06 26.69
N GLY A 65 -25.07 -30.25 25.37
CA GLY A 65 -26.04 -29.49 24.56
C GLY A 65 -25.66 -28.04 24.27
N SER A 66 -24.39 -27.67 24.51
CA SER A 66 -23.87 -26.33 24.29
C SER A 66 -23.81 -25.95 22.79
N ALA A 67 -23.29 -24.76 22.50
CA ALA A 67 -23.15 -24.25 21.15
C ALA A 67 -21.83 -23.50 21.00
N LEU A 68 -21.00 -23.93 20.05
CA LEU A 68 -19.87 -23.15 19.58
C LEU A 68 -20.26 -22.49 18.26
N PHE A 69 -19.86 -21.23 18.05
CA PHE A 69 -20.05 -20.57 16.76
C PHE A 69 -18.72 -20.39 16.06
N VAL A 70 -18.61 -20.85 14.82
CA VAL A 70 -17.44 -20.64 13.96
C VAL A 70 -17.82 -19.62 12.91
N ASP A 71 -17.14 -18.46 12.90
CA ASP A 71 -17.43 -17.32 12.00
C ASP A 71 -18.93 -16.94 11.96
N GLY A 72 -19.60 -17.04 13.13
CA GLY A 72 -21.02 -16.72 13.29
C GLY A 72 -21.99 -17.88 13.04
N HIS A 73 -21.53 -19.03 12.53
CA HIS A 73 -22.36 -20.21 12.31
C HIS A 73 -22.32 -21.17 13.49
N ARG A 74 -23.49 -21.61 13.98
CA ARG A 74 -23.59 -22.58 15.08
C ARG A 74 -23.11 -23.95 14.61
N MET A 75 -22.16 -24.54 15.33
CA MET A 75 -21.59 -25.86 15.07
C MET A 75 -21.51 -26.68 16.36
N THR A 76 -21.69 -27.99 16.23
CA THR A 76 -21.59 -28.96 17.34
C THR A 76 -20.30 -29.77 17.31
N GLU A 77 -19.67 -29.88 16.16
CA GLU A 77 -18.36 -30.50 15.99
C GLU A 77 -17.70 -29.97 14.72
N GLY A 78 -16.37 -30.01 14.63
CA GLY A 78 -15.65 -29.56 13.44
C GLY A 78 -14.14 -29.45 13.63
N ILE A 79 -13.47 -28.99 12.57
CA ILE A 79 -12.04 -28.69 12.53
C ILE A 79 -11.86 -27.18 12.61
N ILE A 80 -10.85 -26.74 13.37
CA ILE A 80 -10.50 -25.32 13.53
C ILE A 80 -9.39 -24.97 12.55
N SER A 81 -9.61 -23.94 11.73
CA SER A 81 -8.60 -23.39 10.82
C SER A 81 -7.98 -22.10 11.37
N SER A 82 -6.77 -21.75 10.92
CA SER A 82 -5.94 -20.66 11.47
C SER A 82 -6.50 -19.23 11.34
N ASN A 83 -7.58 -19.04 10.57
CA ASN A 83 -8.23 -17.74 10.36
C ASN A 83 -9.66 -17.65 10.91
N GLN A 84 -10.15 -18.68 11.59
CA GLN A 84 -11.53 -18.72 12.08
C GLN A 84 -11.67 -18.09 13.46
N GLN A 85 -12.77 -17.38 13.68
CA GLN A 85 -13.18 -16.91 14.99
C GLN A 85 -14.14 -17.91 15.62
N LEU A 86 -13.77 -18.41 16.81
CA LEU A 86 -14.61 -19.30 17.60
C LEU A 86 -15.27 -18.48 18.71
N ARG A 87 -16.60 -18.44 18.75
CA ARG A 87 -17.33 -17.84 19.87
C ARG A 87 -17.85 -18.93 20.80
N ILE A 88 -17.43 -18.84 22.06
CA ILE A 88 -17.80 -19.74 23.16
C ILE A 88 -18.43 -18.87 24.25
N GLY A 89 -19.74 -18.98 24.46
CA GLY A 89 -20.50 -17.96 25.18
C GLY A 89 -20.40 -16.60 24.49
N ARG A 90 -19.87 -15.60 25.20
CA ARG A 90 -19.57 -14.25 24.73
C ARG A 90 -18.07 -14.04 24.45
N SER A 91 -17.23 -15.03 24.75
CA SER A 91 -15.79 -14.98 24.53
C SER A 91 -15.45 -15.35 23.08
N ILE A 92 -14.54 -14.59 22.45
CA ILE A 92 -14.03 -14.85 21.10
C ILE A 92 -12.61 -15.41 21.20
N TRP A 93 -12.41 -16.57 20.61
CA TRP A 93 -11.19 -17.35 20.60
C TRP A 93 -10.65 -17.50 19.18
N GLN A 94 -9.33 -17.55 19.06
CA GLN A 94 -8.62 -17.80 17.81
C GLN A 94 -7.45 -18.76 18.03
N LEU A 95 -7.08 -19.49 16.99
CA LEU A 95 -5.91 -20.35 17.01
C LEU A 95 -4.63 -19.49 16.99
N GLY A 96 -3.78 -19.67 17.98
CA GLY A 96 -2.42 -19.16 18.04
C GLY A 96 -1.42 -20.31 17.89
N GLY A 97 -0.42 -20.13 17.04
CA GLY A 97 0.57 -21.15 16.68
C GLY A 97 0.83 -21.15 15.17
N GLU A 98 2.07 -21.38 14.77
CA GLU A 98 2.55 -21.37 13.37
C GLU A 98 1.91 -22.46 12.51
N LEU A 99 0.70 -22.21 12.01
CA LEU A 99 0.18 -22.82 10.79
C LEU A 99 -0.40 -21.71 9.91
N SER A 100 0.46 -20.76 9.55
CA SER A 100 0.22 -19.76 8.51
C SER A 100 0.64 -20.31 7.15
N HIS A 101 -0.19 -21.21 6.59
CA HIS A 101 -0.22 -21.31 5.13
C HIS A 101 -0.84 -20.01 4.58
N GLY A 102 0.02 -19.09 4.15
CA GLY A 102 -0.35 -17.89 3.38
C GLY A 102 -0.04 -16.52 4.00
N GLY A 103 0.65 -16.46 5.15
CA GLY A 103 1.09 -15.21 5.78
C GLY A 103 2.54 -14.84 5.46
N ILE A 104 2.84 -13.53 5.47
CA ILE A 104 4.20 -13.00 5.36
C ILE A 104 5.07 -13.61 6.49
N PRO A 105 6.29 -14.12 6.22
CA PRO A 105 7.20 -14.64 7.25
C PRO A 105 7.34 -13.72 8.47
N ASP A 106 7.39 -14.26 9.70
CA ASP A 106 7.44 -13.49 10.96
C ASP A 106 8.54 -12.43 11.01
N TRP A 107 9.69 -12.71 10.39
CA TRP A 107 10.79 -11.75 10.31
C TRP A 107 10.43 -10.52 9.44
N LEU A 108 9.65 -10.72 8.37
CA LEU A 108 9.16 -9.64 7.53
C LEU A 108 8.07 -8.83 8.25
N ASP A 109 7.22 -9.47 9.04
CA ASP A 109 6.24 -8.76 9.88
C ASP A 109 6.94 -7.89 10.95
N HIS A 110 7.98 -8.43 11.59
CA HIS A 110 8.78 -7.67 12.55
C HIS A 110 9.46 -6.45 11.92
N ILE A 111 10.15 -6.64 10.79
CA ILE A 111 10.82 -5.55 10.05
C ILE A 111 9.78 -4.53 9.56
N GLY A 112 8.65 -5.00 9.01
CA GLY A 112 7.56 -4.13 8.57
C GLY A 112 7.00 -3.27 9.70
N GLY A 113 6.86 -3.85 10.89
CA GLY A 113 6.43 -3.15 12.10
C GLY A 113 7.43 -2.07 12.56
N GLN A 114 8.73 -2.34 12.48
CA GLN A 114 9.78 -1.36 12.80
C GLN A 114 9.77 -0.20 11.80
N ILE A 115 9.72 -0.48 10.50
CA ILE A 115 9.66 0.55 9.44
C ILE A 115 8.43 1.44 9.64
N SER A 116 7.26 0.83 9.88
CA SER A 116 6.02 1.56 10.15
C SER A 116 6.14 2.48 11.37
N SER A 117 6.75 1.99 12.47
CA SER A 117 6.97 2.81 13.66
C SER A 117 7.93 3.98 13.41
N VAL A 118 9.01 3.76 12.64
CA VAL A 118 9.98 4.80 12.27
C VAL A 118 9.31 5.87 11.41
N ALA A 119 8.35 5.48 10.57
CA ALA A 119 7.53 6.39 9.77
C ALA A 119 6.41 7.08 10.57
N GLY A 120 6.15 6.69 11.83
CA GLY A 120 5.01 7.21 12.60
C GLY A 120 3.66 6.73 12.11
N LEU A 121 3.62 5.49 11.63
CA LEU A 121 2.46 4.79 11.13
C LEU A 121 2.12 3.62 12.04
N GLU A 122 0.84 3.26 12.07
CA GLU A 122 0.41 2.02 12.70
C GLU A 122 0.96 0.83 11.91
N ARG A 123 1.13 -0.31 12.58
CA ARG A 123 1.50 -1.55 11.88
C ARG A 123 0.40 -1.91 10.90
N VAL A 124 0.80 -2.39 9.73
CA VAL A 124 -0.14 -2.82 8.69
C VAL A 124 -0.94 -4.02 9.21
N GLN A 125 -2.26 -3.94 9.16
CA GLN A 125 -3.21 -4.93 9.67
C GLN A 125 -4.21 -5.31 8.57
N GLY A 126 -4.60 -6.59 8.54
CA GLY A 126 -5.60 -7.09 7.59
C GLY A 126 -5.18 -6.99 6.11
N PHE A 127 -3.90 -6.69 5.83
CA PHE A 127 -3.37 -6.68 4.48
C PHE A 127 -3.07 -8.10 4.01
N ASN A 128 -3.63 -8.47 2.87
CA ASN A 128 -3.29 -9.71 2.17
C ASN A 128 -2.86 -9.38 0.74
N PHE A 129 -1.61 -9.69 0.42
CA PHE A 129 -1.02 -9.42 -0.89
C PHE A 129 -1.79 -10.10 -2.03
N TRP A 130 -2.12 -11.38 -1.86
CA TRP A 130 -2.84 -12.16 -2.87
C TRP A 130 -4.27 -11.66 -3.07
N GLU A 131 -4.91 -11.21 -2.00
CA GLU A 131 -6.24 -10.63 -2.08
C GLU A 131 -6.22 -9.26 -2.78
N MET A 132 -5.25 -8.39 -2.47
CA MET A 132 -5.12 -7.08 -3.10
C MET A 132 -5.02 -7.20 -4.63
N PHE A 133 -4.28 -8.19 -5.14
CA PHE A 133 -4.07 -8.39 -6.57
C PHE A 133 -4.95 -9.48 -7.20
N SER A 134 -5.96 -9.98 -6.47
CA SER A 134 -6.86 -11.05 -6.93
C SER A 134 -7.66 -10.70 -8.20
N GLU A 135 -7.88 -9.40 -8.43
CA GLU A 135 -8.72 -8.87 -9.52
C GLU A 135 -7.92 -8.52 -10.79
N VAL A 136 -6.59 -8.68 -10.78
CA VAL A 136 -5.67 -8.28 -11.87
C VAL A 136 -5.94 -9.02 -13.19
N ILE A 137 -6.22 -10.32 -13.12
CA ILE A 137 -6.39 -11.18 -14.31
C ILE A 137 -7.87 -11.25 -14.75
N ARG A 138 -8.80 -10.73 -13.95
CA ARG A 138 -10.23 -10.79 -14.26
C ARG A 138 -10.55 -10.00 -15.53
N LYS A 139 -11.29 -10.63 -16.43
CA LYS A 139 -11.80 -9.99 -17.65
C LYS A 139 -12.91 -8.99 -17.29
N ARG A 140 -12.82 -7.80 -17.87
CA ARG A 140 -13.79 -6.69 -17.74
C ARG A 140 -14.23 -6.24 -19.11
N LYS A 141 -15.47 -5.75 -19.21
CA LYS A 141 -15.98 -5.12 -20.44
C LYS A 141 -15.44 -3.70 -20.56
N ASP A 142 -15.42 -3.15 -21.77
CA ASP A 142 -14.89 -1.82 -21.99
C ASP A 142 -15.71 -0.74 -21.28
N GLU A 143 -17.04 -0.91 -21.18
CA GLU A 143 -17.90 0.02 -20.44
C GLU A 143 -17.55 0.07 -18.93
N GLU A 144 -17.22 -1.08 -18.32
CA GLU A 144 -16.77 -1.14 -16.92
C GLU A 144 -15.45 -0.40 -16.72
N VAL A 145 -14.56 -0.47 -17.72
CA VAL A 145 -13.28 0.26 -17.68
C VAL A 145 -13.51 1.76 -17.83
N GLU A 146 -14.37 2.18 -18.75
CA GLU A 146 -14.72 3.59 -18.97
C GLU A 146 -15.37 4.21 -17.73
N ASP A 147 -16.37 3.55 -17.16
CA ASP A 147 -17.04 3.99 -15.93
C ASP A 147 -16.05 4.11 -14.77
N TYR A 148 -15.10 3.20 -14.67
CA TYR A 148 -14.10 3.21 -13.61
C TYR A 148 -13.15 4.43 -13.66
N PHE A 149 -12.81 4.90 -14.86
CA PHE A 149 -12.01 6.11 -15.04
C PHE A 149 -12.85 7.39 -15.03
N HIS A 150 -14.17 7.27 -15.15
CA HIS A 150 -15.13 8.36 -15.07
C HIS A 150 -15.49 8.70 -13.60
N VAL A 151 -14.49 9.15 -12.84
CA VAL A 151 -14.63 9.53 -11.42
C VAL A 151 -14.11 10.95 -11.15
N GLY A 152 -14.40 11.49 -9.96
CA GLY A 152 -13.92 12.80 -9.51
C GLY A 152 -14.58 14.00 -10.19
N THR A 153 -15.77 13.80 -10.78
CA THR A 153 -16.65 14.87 -11.24
C THR A 153 -17.74 15.15 -10.20
N LEU A 154 -18.51 16.24 -10.38
CA LEU A 154 -19.63 16.55 -9.49
C LEU A 154 -20.69 15.43 -9.41
N ALA A 155 -20.86 14.66 -10.49
CA ALA A 155 -21.88 13.61 -10.58
C ALA A 155 -21.36 12.21 -10.20
N THR A 156 -20.04 12.02 -10.14
CA THR A 156 -19.41 10.67 -10.01
C THR A 156 -18.60 10.53 -8.74
N THR A 157 -18.39 11.62 -8.00
CA THR A 157 -17.71 11.55 -6.70
C THR A 157 -18.69 10.96 -5.67
N PRO A 158 -18.36 9.82 -5.05
CA PRO A 158 -19.23 9.21 -4.05
C PRO A 158 -19.35 10.10 -2.81
N THR A 159 -20.51 10.02 -2.15
CA THR A 159 -20.70 10.61 -0.83
C THR A 159 -19.87 9.86 0.22
N LEU A 160 -19.67 10.48 1.39
CA LEU A 160 -18.83 9.91 2.44
C LEU A 160 -19.22 8.48 2.85
N LEU A 161 -20.53 8.19 2.92
CA LEU A 161 -21.04 6.87 3.32
C LEU A 161 -21.00 5.82 2.20
N GLU A 162 -20.84 6.23 0.95
CA GLU A 162 -20.74 5.32 -0.21
C GLU A 162 -19.29 4.84 -0.44
N ILE A 163 -18.31 5.47 0.20
CA ILE A 163 -16.89 5.09 0.06
C ILE A 163 -16.63 3.77 0.76
N ASN A 164 -16.17 2.77 0.01
CA ASN A 164 -15.69 1.51 0.56
C ASN A 164 -14.29 1.69 1.20
N THR A 165 -14.18 1.45 2.50
CA THR A 165 -12.94 1.56 3.26
C THR A 165 -12.17 0.24 3.40
N ALA A 166 -12.60 -0.83 2.74
CA ALA A 166 -11.83 -2.07 2.63
C ALA A 166 -10.56 -1.86 1.79
N TRP A 167 -9.61 -2.80 1.92
CA TRP A 167 -8.41 -2.79 1.10
C TRP A 167 -8.76 -2.77 -0.41
N PRO A 168 -8.24 -1.81 -1.18
CA PRO A 168 -8.53 -1.71 -2.61
C PRO A 168 -7.95 -2.90 -3.36
N LYS A 169 -8.62 -3.29 -4.45
CA LYS A 169 -8.19 -4.38 -5.35
C LYS A 169 -7.78 -3.82 -6.71
N PRO A 170 -6.60 -3.17 -6.83
CA PRO A 170 -6.15 -2.55 -8.07
C PRO A 170 -5.92 -3.59 -9.16
N TRP A 171 -6.29 -3.26 -10.39
CA TRP A 171 -6.20 -4.15 -11.54
C TRP A 171 -5.83 -3.40 -12.83
N ALA A 172 -6.29 -2.15 -12.98
CA ALA A 172 -6.11 -1.36 -14.19
C ALA A 172 -4.63 -1.02 -14.41
N PHE A 173 -3.85 -0.85 -13.35
CA PHE A 173 -2.42 -0.60 -13.42
C PHE A 173 -1.68 -1.67 -14.24
N PHE A 174 -2.05 -2.94 -14.06
CA PHE A 174 -1.46 -4.06 -14.77
C PHE A 174 -1.89 -4.07 -16.24
N LYS A 175 -3.16 -3.76 -16.53
CA LYS A 175 -3.64 -3.61 -17.92
C LYS A 175 -2.87 -2.50 -18.66
N VAL A 176 -2.69 -1.36 -18.00
CA VAL A 176 -1.91 -0.23 -18.55
C VAL A 176 -0.44 -0.60 -18.76
N PHE A 177 0.16 -1.31 -17.81
CA PHE A 177 1.52 -1.85 -17.96
C PHE A 177 1.62 -2.79 -19.17
N MET A 178 0.73 -3.78 -19.30
CA MET A 178 0.72 -4.74 -20.41
C MET A 178 0.55 -4.07 -21.76
N VAL A 179 -0.40 -3.13 -21.89
CA VAL A 179 -0.59 -2.36 -23.14
C VAL A 179 0.66 -1.56 -23.47
N SER A 180 1.24 -0.86 -22.48
CA SER A 180 2.46 -0.06 -22.68
C SER A 180 3.67 -0.94 -23.06
N LEU A 181 3.78 -2.13 -22.46
CA LEU A 181 4.81 -3.11 -22.79
C LEU A 181 4.69 -3.61 -24.22
N ILE A 182 3.48 -3.93 -24.68
CA ILE A 182 3.24 -4.34 -26.07
C ILE A 182 3.63 -3.21 -27.04
N VAL A 183 3.23 -1.97 -26.75
CA VAL A 183 3.59 -0.81 -27.58
C VAL A 183 5.11 -0.59 -27.58
N TYR A 184 5.77 -0.70 -26.42
CA TYR A 184 7.22 -0.60 -26.30
C TYR A 184 7.94 -1.68 -27.13
N LEU A 185 7.53 -2.95 -26.99
CA LEU A 185 8.10 -4.05 -27.79
C LEU A 185 7.83 -3.86 -29.29
N GLY A 186 6.68 -3.31 -29.65
CA GLY A 186 6.38 -2.91 -31.03
C GLY A 186 7.35 -1.85 -31.57
N PHE A 187 7.68 -0.83 -30.78
CA PHE A 187 8.70 0.17 -31.15
C PHE A 187 10.10 -0.45 -31.26
N VAL A 188 10.50 -1.31 -30.32
CA VAL A 188 11.79 -2.01 -30.35
C VAL A 188 11.89 -2.88 -31.60
N PHE A 189 10.86 -3.67 -31.88
CA PHE A 189 10.77 -4.50 -33.08
C PHE A 189 10.87 -3.65 -34.35
N ALA A 190 10.04 -2.61 -34.47
CA ALA A 190 10.02 -1.76 -35.66
C ALA A 190 11.34 -1.00 -35.86
N LEU A 191 11.99 -0.54 -34.79
CA LEU A 191 13.30 0.11 -34.88
C LEU A 191 14.37 -0.88 -35.36
N ASN A 192 14.38 -2.11 -34.83
CA ASN A 192 15.36 -3.14 -35.19
C ASN A 192 15.19 -3.64 -36.63
N ILE A 193 13.95 -3.79 -37.10
CA ILE A 193 13.67 -4.29 -38.46
C ILE A 193 13.80 -3.20 -39.53
N PHE A 194 13.24 -2.02 -39.29
CA PHE A 194 13.12 -0.98 -40.31
C PHE A 194 14.21 0.10 -40.23
N GLY A 195 14.95 0.20 -39.12
CA GLY A 195 16.03 1.18 -38.95
C GLY A 195 15.56 2.64 -39.01
N ASN A 196 14.26 2.90 -38.86
CA ASN A 196 13.70 4.24 -39.05
C ASN A 196 13.85 5.09 -37.78
N ILE A 197 14.75 6.08 -37.83
CA ILE A 197 15.03 7.00 -36.72
C ILE A 197 13.79 7.75 -36.21
N LYS A 198 12.75 7.92 -37.04
CA LYS A 198 11.49 8.57 -36.62
C LYS A 198 10.75 7.80 -35.52
N LEU A 199 11.10 6.52 -35.30
CA LEU A 199 10.55 5.69 -34.23
C LEU A 199 11.22 5.96 -32.88
N VAL A 200 12.42 6.55 -32.86
CA VAL A 200 13.21 6.77 -31.64
C VAL A 200 12.49 7.66 -30.62
N PRO A 201 11.90 8.81 -30.97
CA PRO A 201 11.15 9.60 -29.99
C PRO A 201 9.99 8.83 -29.38
N GLY A 202 9.27 8.05 -30.19
CA GLY A 202 8.17 7.20 -29.72
C GLY A 202 8.64 6.11 -28.75
N LEU A 203 9.78 5.49 -29.04
CA LEU A 203 10.42 4.50 -28.18
C LEU A 203 10.86 5.09 -26.83
N ILE A 204 11.53 6.25 -26.86
CA ILE A 204 11.95 6.96 -25.65
C ILE A 204 10.73 7.30 -24.78
N ILE A 205 9.71 7.94 -25.36
CA ILE A 205 8.51 8.32 -24.62
C ILE A 205 7.82 7.08 -24.05
N THR A 206 7.56 6.06 -24.86
CA THR A 206 6.86 4.86 -24.40
C THR A 206 7.64 4.15 -23.30
N GLY A 207 8.95 3.96 -23.48
CA GLY A 207 9.80 3.29 -22.50
C GLY A 207 9.92 4.06 -21.19
N SER A 208 10.09 5.38 -21.24
CA SER A 208 10.23 6.22 -20.04
C SER A 208 8.91 6.41 -19.29
N PHE A 209 7.76 6.37 -19.96
CA PHE A 209 6.44 6.55 -19.34
C PHE A 209 5.82 5.25 -18.82
N MET A 210 6.16 4.09 -19.40
CA MET A 210 5.51 2.80 -19.14
C MET A 210 5.33 2.46 -17.65
N ILE A 211 6.42 2.39 -16.88
CA ILE A 211 6.37 2.03 -15.45
C ILE A 211 5.84 3.18 -14.59
N PRO A 212 6.30 4.45 -14.76
CA PRO A 212 5.74 5.56 -13.99
C PRO A 212 4.23 5.71 -14.13
N PHE A 213 3.68 5.51 -15.33
CA PHE A 213 2.22 5.58 -15.54
C PHE A 213 1.50 4.38 -14.96
N ALA A 214 2.04 3.16 -15.08
CA ALA A 214 1.43 2.00 -14.43
C ALA A 214 1.33 2.23 -12.91
N LEU A 215 2.40 2.68 -12.25
CA LEU A 215 2.37 3.00 -10.82
C LEU A 215 1.40 4.15 -10.50
N LEU A 216 1.33 5.19 -11.34
CA LEU A 216 0.34 6.25 -11.18
C LEU A 216 -1.09 5.71 -11.20
N ILE A 217 -1.41 4.81 -12.13
CA ILE A 217 -2.72 4.17 -12.17
C ILE A 217 -2.94 3.34 -10.91
N PHE A 218 -1.96 2.61 -10.40
CA PHE A 218 -2.08 1.93 -9.11
C PHE A 218 -2.51 2.89 -7.98
N PHE A 219 -1.87 4.07 -7.86
CA PHE A 219 -2.27 5.07 -6.86
C PHE A 219 -3.65 5.69 -7.15
N PHE A 220 -4.04 5.77 -8.43
CA PHE A 220 -5.38 6.20 -8.82
C PHE A 220 -6.45 5.20 -8.34
N GLU A 221 -6.18 3.91 -8.44
CA GLU A 221 -7.06 2.83 -7.98
C GLU A 221 -7.15 2.75 -6.45
N VAL A 222 -6.03 3.00 -5.78
CA VAL A 222 -5.92 3.04 -4.31
C VAL A 222 -6.66 4.24 -3.70
N ASN A 223 -6.90 5.31 -4.46
CA ASN A 223 -7.69 6.45 -4.02
C ASN A 223 -9.20 6.10 -3.94
N VAL A 224 -9.60 5.39 -2.88
CA VAL A 224 -10.99 4.93 -2.68
C VAL A 224 -12.01 6.07 -2.56
N ALA A 225 -11.56 7.29 -2.23
CA ALA A 225 -12.42 8.46 -2.20
C ALA A 225 -12.97 8.85 -3.59
N ARG A 226 -12.33 8.39 -4.69
CA ARG A 226 -12.77 8.60 -6.09
C ARG A 226 -13.16 10.04 -6.43
N ASN A 227 -12.56 11.00 -5.73
CA ASN A 227 -12.86 12.42 -5.81
C ASN A 227 -11.89 13.21 -6.70
N ILE A 228 -10.91 12.55 -7.33
CA ILE A 228 -9.92 13.18 -8.22
C ILE A 228 -10.15 12.66 -9.64
N SER A 229 -10.45 13.56 -10.57
CA SER A 229 -10.66 13.18 -11.96
C SER A 229 -9.34 12.94 -12.71
N LEU A 230 -9.41 12.09 -13.74
CA LEU A 230 -8.28 11.81 -14.61
C LEU A 230 -7.70 13.09 -15.24
N TYR A 231 -8.54 14.10 -15.52
CA TYR A 231 -8.11 15.43 -15.96
C TYR A 231 -7.14 16.10 -14.98
N GLN A 232 -7.40 16.04 -13.67
CA GLN A 232 -6.49 16.63 -12.67
C GLN A 232 -5.21 15.82 -12.53
N VAL A 233 -5.31 14.49 -12.63
CA VAL A 233 -4.14 13.59 -12.63
C VAL A 233 -3.21 13.94 -13.80
N ILE A 234 -3.75 13.95 -15.02
CA ILE A 234 -3.01 14.30 -16.25
C ILE A 234 -2.35 15.68 -16.10
N LYS A 235 -3.12 16.67 -15.63
CA LYS A 235 -2.59 18.03 -15.40
C LYS A 235 -1.39 18.02 -14.45
N LEU A 236 -1.44 17.27 -13.36
CA LEU A 236 -0.33 17.20 -12.41
C LEU A 236 0.87 16.41 -12.94
N VAL A 237 0.65 15.37 -13.75
CA VAL A 237 1.75 14.69 -14.45
C VAL A 237 2.53 15.69 -15.30
N PHE A 238 1.84 16.46 -16.15
CA PHE A 238 2.52 17.40 -17.04
C PHE A 238 3.00 18.66 -16.31
N PHE A 239 2.10 19.45 -15.74
CA PHE A 239 2.45 20.73 -15.10
C PHE A 239 3.21 20.55 -13.79
N GLY A 240 2.81 19.57 -12.97
CA GLY A 240 3.50 19.27 -11.73
C GLY A 240 4.87 18.64 -11.97
N GLY A 241 4.97 17.70 -12.93
CA GLY A 241 6.24 17.08 -13.33
C GLY A 241 7.26 18.06 -13.91
N ILE A 242 6.85 18.97 -14.80
CA ILE A 242 7.77 19.99 -15.33
C ILE A 242 8.14 21.04 -14.28
N LEU A 243 7.18 21.45 -13.44
CA LEU A 243 7.44 22.41 -12.38
C LEU A 243 8.44 21.85 -11.37
N SER A 244 8.28 20.59 -10.95
CA SER A 244 9.21 19.96 -10.01
C SER A 244 10.62 19.86 -10.58
N LEU A 245 10.78 19.51 -11.87
CA LEU A 245 12.08 19.55 -12.55
C LEU A 245 12.70 20.95 -12.55
N ILE A 246 11.95 21.98 -12.91
CA ILE A 246 12.45 23.37 -12.92
C ILE A 246 12.87 23.81 -11.51
N LEU A 247 12.06 23.49 -10.50
CA LEU A 247 12.38 23.79 -9.11
C LEU A 247 13.66 23.06 -8.67
N SER A 248 13.82 21.78 -9.02
CA SER A 248 15.04 21.03 -8.73
C SER A 248 16.26 21.64 -9.41
N LEU A 249 16.19 22.03 -10.68
CA LEU A 249 17.29 22.68 -11.39
C LEU A 249 17.69 24.02 -10.74
N PHE A 250 16.72 24.81 -10.30
CA PHE A 250 17.00 26.05 -9.57
C PHE A 250 17.68 25.77 -8.22
N LEU A 251 17.22 24.74 -7.50
CA LEU A 251 17.80 24.33 -6.22
C LEU A 251 19.22 23.76 -6.38
N PHE A 252 19.51 22.96 -7.42
CA PHE A 252 20.87 22.53 -7.76
C PHE A 252 21.79 23.74 -7.94
N ARG A 253 21.37 24.71 -8.77
CA ARG A 253 22.16 25.92 -9.02
C ARG A 253 22.41 26.78 -7.79
N THR A 254 21.46 26.83 -6.85
CA THR A 254 21.52 27.77 -5.72
C THR A 254 22.13 27.19 -4.46
N THR A 255 22.00 25.88 -4.22
CA THR A 255 22.45 25.25 -2.97
C THR A 255 23.90 24.76 -3.04
N GLY A 256 24.38 24.37 -4.22
CA GLY A 256 25.72 23.78 -4.40
C GLY A 256 25.95 22.48 -3.62
N LEU A 257 24.88 21.81 -3.15
CA LEU A 257 25.00 20.59 -2.34
C LEU A 257 25.62 19.42 -3.12
N ASP A 258 25.51 19.45 -4.45
CA ASP A 258 26.14 18.50 -5.38
C ASP A 258 27.67 18.50 -5.26
N SER A 259 28.28 19.64 -4.92
CA SER A 259 29.73 19.73 -4.70
C SER A 259 30.21 18.96 -3.46
N TRP A 260 29.34 18.78 -2.46
CA TRP A 260 29.68 18.11 -1.20
C TRP A 260 29.15 16.69 -1.11
N LEU A 261 27.90 16.47 -1.54
CA LEU A 261 27.20 15.18 -1.42
C LEU A 261 27.18 14.39 -2.73
N GLY A 262 27.69 14.93 -3.84
CA GLY A 262 27.69 14.27 -5.14
C GLY A 262 26.28 13.91 -5.61
N ALA A 263 26.14 12.72 -6.21
CA ALA A 263 24.86 12.21 -6.71
C ALA A 263 23.78 12.02 -5.61
N ALA A 264 24.18 11.86 -4.34
CA ALA A 264 23.24 11.76 -3.23
C ALA A 264 22.49 13.08 -2.99
N SER A 265 23.06 14.24 -3.36
CA SER A 265 22.40 15.55 -3.20
C SER A 265 21.02 15.63 -3.88
N ALA A 266 20.84 14.89 -4.99
CA ALA A 266 19.57 14.78 -5.71
C ALA A 266 18.42 14.32 -4.80
N GLY A 267 18.71 13.43 -3.84
CA GLY A 267 17.71 12.96 -2.89
C GLY A 267 17.09 14.07 -2.04
N ILE A 268 17.86 15.08 -1.66
CA ILE A 268 17.35 16.23 -0.92
C ILE A 268 16.72 17.25 -1.87
N ILE A 269 17.47 17.63 -2.90
CA ILE A 269 17.13 18.72 -3.82
C ILE A 269 15.83 18.40 -4.57
N GLU A 270 15.74 17.20 -5.12
CA GLU A 270 14.62 16.84 -5.96
C GLU A 270 13.35 16.56 -5.16
N GLU A 271 13.45 15.93 -3.98
CA GLU A 271 12.26 15.72 -3.14
C GLU A 271 11.70 17.04 -2.62
N ILE A 272 12.53 18.06 -2.36
CA ILE A 272 12.05 19.43 -2.07
C ILE A 272 11.36 20.05 -3.30
N GLY A 273 11.96 19.92 -4.48
CA GLY A 273 11.37 20.43 -5.73
C GLY A 273 9.99 19.80 -6.02
N LYS A 274 9.88 18.48 -5.84
CA LYS A 274 8.62 17.74 -5.99
C LYS A 274 7.59 18.11 -4.92
N ALA A 275 8.00 18.26 -3.65
CA ALA A 275 7.12 18.77 -2.59
C ALA A 275 6.60 20.17 -2.91
N GLY A 276 7.45 21.05 -3.46
CA GLY A 276 7.06 22.39 -3.91
C GLY A 276 6.00 22.36 -5.02
N ALA A 277 6.09 21.43 -5.98
CA ALA A 277 5.09 21.29 -7.03
C ALA A 277 3.71 20.86 -6.51
N LEU A 278 3.63 20.13 -5.40
CA LEU A 278 2.35 19.75 -4.78
C LEU A 278 1.56 20.95 -4.24
N LEU A 279 2.24 22.07 -3.96
CA LEU A 279 1.59 23.30 -3.52
C LEU A 279 0.62 23.89 -4.57
N LEU A 280 0.72 23.48 -5.84
CA LEU A 280 -0.23 23.86 -6.90
C LEU A 280 -1.68 23.46 -6.60
N VAL A 281 -1.88 22.36 -5.87
CA VAL A 281 -3.22 21.80 -5.60
C VAL A 281 -3.56 21.73 -4.11
N ILE A 282 -2.65 22.16 -3.24
CA ILE A 282 -2.78 21.93 -1.80
C ILE A 282 -3.98 22.64 -1.16
N ASN A 283 -4.38 23.81 -1.65
CA ASN A 283 -5.49 24.59 -1.11
C ASN A 283 -6.87 24.17 -1.63
N ARG A 284 -6.97 23.09 -2.41
CA ARG A 284 -8.26 22.55 -2.85
C ARG A 284 -8.84 21.64 -1.77
N LEU A 285 -9.63 22.23 -0.86
CA LEU A 285 -10.18 21.56 0.33
C LEU A 285 -11.10 20.37 0.03
N GLN A 286 -11.65 20.27 -1.18
CA GLN A 286 -12.36 19.06 -1.63
C GLN A 286 -11.48 17.80 -1.62
N TYR A 287 -10.16 17.96 -1.64
CA TYR A 287 -9.18 16.88 -1.59
C TYR A 287 -8.57 16.78 -0.19
N ARG A 288 -9.33 16.33 0.81
CA ARG A 288 -8.92 16.33 2.23
C ARG A 288 -8.14 15.10 2.70
N TRP A 289 -8.19 14.01 1.95
CA TRP A 289 -7.73 12.70 2.42
C TRP A 289 -6.24 12.49 2.20
N THR A 290 -5.59 11.72 3.09
CA THR A 290 -4.21 11.25 2.91
C THR A 290 -4.03 10.56 1.55
N LEU A 291 -5.00 9.74 1.13
CA LEU A 291 -5.00 9.07 -0.19
C LEU A 291 -5.02 10.05 -1.37
N ASN A 292 -5.61 11.23 -1.20
CA ASN A 292 -5.59 12.27 -2.24
C ASN A 292 -4.18 12.84 -2.41
N GLY A 293 -3.52 13.15 -1.30
CA GLY A 293 -2.12 13.60 -1.33
C GLY A 293 -1.19 12.54 -1.90
N MET A 294 -1.43 11.27 -1.60
CA MET A 294 -0.70 10.14 -2.18
C MET A 294 -0.81 10.11 -3.71
N LEU A 295 -2.03 10.22 -4.25
CA LEU A 295 -2.27 10.26 -5.71
C LEU A 295 -1.63 11.50 -6.37
N PHE A 296 -1.71 12.67 -5.74
CA PHE A 296 -1.04 13.86 -6.28
C PHE A 296 0.47 13.73 -6.27
N GLY A 297 1.03 13.17 -5.20
CA GLY A 297 2.44 12.84 -5.10
C GLY A 297 2.88 11.86 -6.18
N ALA A 298 2.11 10.80 -6.40
CA ALA A 298 2.36 9.84 -7.48
C ALA A 298 2.30 10.50 -8.86
N ALA A 299 1.35 11.43 -9.10
CA ALA A 299 1.23 12.13 -10.38
C ALA A 299 2.45 13.01 -10.67
N VAL A 300 2.88 13.83 -9.70
CA VAL A 300 4.08 14.66 -9.83
C VAL A 300 5.33 13.80 -9.99
N GLY A 301 5.47 12.74 -9.17
CA GLY A 301 6.59 11.81 -9.22
C GLY A 301 6.66 11.05 -10.55
N ALA A 302 5.52 10.66 -11.11
CA ALA A 302 5.44 9.98 -12.41
C ALA A 302 5.85 10.91 -13.56
N GLY A 303 5.36 12.16 -13.55
CA GLY A 303 5.80 13.16 -14.51
C GLY A 303 7.30 13.41 -14.44
N PHE A 304 7.83 13.66 -13.24
CA PHE A 304 9.26 13.86 -13.01
C PHE A 304 10.08 12.68 -13.52
N ALA A 305 9.76 11.46 -13.08
CA ALA A 305 10.49 10.24 -13.45
C ALA A 305 10.49 9.99 -14.96
N ALA A 306 9.35 10.22 -15.61
CA ALA A 306 9.19 9.95 -17.03
C ALA A 306 9.95 10.97 -17.89
N PHE A 307 9.85 12.27 -17.58
CA PHE A 307 10.58 13.32 -18.30
C PHE A 307 12.10 13.21 -18.08
N GLU A 308 12.53 12.96 -16.85
CA GLU A 308 13.94 12.77 -16.54
C GLU A 308 14.51 11.54 -17.27
N SER A 309 13.81 10.40 -17.21
CA SER A 309 14.25 9.18 -17.88
C SER A 309 14.30 9.33 -19.40
N ALA A 310 13.40 10.12 -19.99
CA ALA A 310 13.45 10.45 -21.41
C ALA A 310 14.69 11.29 -21.76
N GLY A 311 15.06 12.22 -20.89
CA GLY A 311 16.29 13.01 -21.01
C GLY A 311 17.54 12.11 -20.97
N TYR A 312 17.62 11.20 -20.00
CA TYR A 312 18.73 10.24 -19.92
C TYR A 312 18.80 9.31 -21.14
N ALA A 313 17.66 8.81 -21.63
CA ALA A 313 17.63 7.99 -22.82
C ALA A 313 18.18 8.75 -24.04
N LEU A 314 17.77 10.00 -24.22
CA LEU A 314 18.28 10.88 -25.29
C LEU A 314 19.78 11.16 -25.13
N GLU A 315 20.24 11.46 -23.91
CA GLU A 315 21.65 11.67 -23.61
C GLU A 315 22.49 10.44 -24.00
N ARG A 316 22.05 9.23 -23.60
CA ARG A 316 22.74 7.97 -23.94
C ARG A 316 22.71 7.66 -25.43
N LEU A 317 21.61 7.97 -26.12
CA LEU A 317 21.53 7.86 -27.57
C LEU A 317 22.57 8.74 -28.25
N LEU A 318 22.68 10.01 -27.86
CA LEU A 318 23.59 10.97 -28.48
C LEU A 318 25.06 10.67 -28.17
N ALA A 319 25.35 10.19 -26.96
CA ALA A 319 26.73 9.90 -26.54
C ALA A 319 27.24 8.53 -27.01
N TYR A 320 26.38 7.50 -27.03
CA TYR A 320 26.79 6.10 -27.16
C TYR A 320 25.96 5.29 -28.17
N GLY A 321 24.92 5.88 -28.77
CA GLY A 321 24.10 5.23 -29.79
C GLY A 321 22.88 4.46 -29.25
N GLY A 322 22.14 3.82 -30.16
CA GLY A 322 20.83 3.21 -29.89
C GLY A 322 20.84 2.06 -28.88
N GLY A 323 21.92 1.26 -28.84
CA GLY A 323 22.06 0.18 -27.86
C GLY A 323 22.12 0.71 -26.42
N ALA A 324 22.96 1.71 -26.16
CA ALA A 324 23.07 2.34 -24.85
C ALA A 324 21.79 3.05 -24.41
N MET A 325 21.04 3.63 -25.36
CA MET A 325 19.70 4.17 -25.09
C MET A 325 18.74 3.07 -24.64
N LEU A 326 18.69 1.95 -25.37
CA LEU A 326 17.84 0.81 -25.01
C LEU A 326 18.19 0.25 -23.63
N ASP A 327 19.48 0.01 -23.37
CA ASP A 327 19.97 -0.46 -22.08
C ASP A 327 19.57 0.49 -20.95
N ASN A 328 19.67 1.81 -21.17
CA ASN A 328 19.26 2.81 -20.20
C ASN A 328 17.75 2.78 -19.93
N ILE A 329 16.92 2.72 -20.97
CA ILE A 329 15.47 2.64 -20.86
C ILE A 329 15.07 1.39 -20.08
N THR A 330 15.63 0.23 -20.43
CA THR A 330 15.30 -1.05 -19.79
C THR A 330 15.75 -1.06 -18.32
N HIS A 331 16.97 -0.60 -18.04
CA HIS A 331 17.50 -0.57 -16.68
C HIS A 331 16.71 0.37 -15.77
N ARG A 332 16.47 1.62 -16.22
CA ARG A 332 15.68 2.60 -15.44
C ARG A 332 14.23 2.15 -15.28
N GLY A 333 13.64 1.54 -16.32
CA GLY A 333 12.29 0.98 -16.27
C GLY A 333 12.18 -0.12 -15.21
N PHE A 334 13.06 -1.11 -15.23
CA PHE A 334 13.08 -2.22 -14.27
C PHE A 334 13.20 -1.72 -12.82
N LEU A 335 14.16 -0.84 -12.56
CA LEU A 335 14.38 -0.33 -11.21
C LEU A 335 13.23 0.57 -10.72
N SER A 336 12.55 1.27 -11.62
CA SER A 336 11.39 2.09 -11.27
C SER A 336 10.18 1.28 -10.82
N MET A 337 10.18 -0.05 -10.97
CA MET A 337 9.13 -0.93 -10.43
C MET A 337 9.29 -1.16 -8.92
N VAL A 338 10.54 -1.26 -8.46
CA VAL A 338 10.84 -1.56 -7.05
C VAL A 338 10.95 -0.30 -6.21
N GLY A 339 11.38 0.82 -6.81
CA GLY A 339 11.57 2.10 -6.12
C GLY A 339 11.42 3.30 -7.04
N GLY A 340 11.91 4.46 -6.59
CA GLY A 340 12.00 5.66 -7.42
C GLY A 340 10.97 6.74 -7.09
N HIS A 341 11.00 7.80 -7.91
CA HIS A 341 10.33 9.06 -7.60
C HIS A 341 8.81 8.94 -7.40
N VAL A 342 8.13 8.02 -8.10
CA VAL A 342 6.67 7.85 -7.93
C VAL A 342 6.34 7.47 -6.49
N LEU A 343 7.06 6.49 -5.93
CA LEU A 343 6.84 6.02 -4.56
C LEU A 343 7.25 7.11 -3.55
N TRP A 344 8.46 7.67 -3.69
CA TRP A 344 8.97 8.69 -2.77
C TRP A 344 8.06 9.91 -2.70
N THR A 345 7.68 10.45 -3.86
CA THR A 345 6.82 11.63 -3.91
C THR A 345 5.38 11.33 -3.48
N SER A 346 4.87 10.11 -3.71
CA SER A 346 3.57 9.70 -3.16
C SER A 346 3.58 9.64 -1.62
N MET A 347 4.67 9.20 -0.99
CA MET A 347 4.83 9.27 0.47
C MET A 347 4.83 10.73 0.95
N VAL A 348 5.60 11.61 0.31
CA VAL A 348 5.65 13.04 0.63
C VAL A 348 4.26 13.69 0.52
N GLY A 349 3.54 13.40 -0.57
CA GLY A 349 2.19 13.91 -0.78
C GLY A 349 1.19 13.40 0.26
N ALA A 350 1.22 12.11 0.58
CA ALA A 350 0.40 11.53 1.65
C ALA A 350 0.68 12.19 3.00
N GLY A 351 1.96 12.33 3.37
CA GLY A 351 2.38 13.00 4.60
C GLY A 351 1.89 14.44 4.68
N LEU A 352 1.96 15.20 3.59
CA LEU A 352 1.54 16.60 3.55
C LEU A 352 0.02 16.74 3.71
N TRP A 353 -0.76 15.90 3.03
CA TRP A 353 -2.23 15.90 3.16
C TRP A 353 -2.70 15.40 4.52
N ARG A 354 -1.97 14.46 5.14
CA ARG A 354 -2.24 13.98 6.50
C ARG A 354 -2.18 15.11 7.53
N ILE A 355 -1.26 16.07 7.36
CA ILE A 355 -1.14 17.25 8.25
C ILE A 355 -2.15 18.34 7.86
N ARG A 356 -2.36 18.54 6.56
CA ARG A 356 -3.24 19.62 6.08
C ARG A 356 -4.71 19.35 6.40
N GLY A 357 -5.17 18.10 6.25
CA GLY A 357 -6.55 17.70 6.53
C GLY A 357 -7.59 18.62 5.86
N ASP A 358 -8.49 19.18 6.67
CA ASP A 358 -9.57 20.09 6.24
C ASP A 358 -9.21 21.58 6.30
N HIS A 359 -7.96 21.91 6.64
CA HIS A 359 -7.52 23.31 6.80
C HIS A 359 -6.82 23.84 5.55
N ASN A 360 -6.85 25.15 5.33
CA ASN A 360 -6.00 25.78 4.30
C ASN A 360 -4.52 25.58 4.64
N PHE A 361 -3.69 25.49 3.61
CA PHE A 361 -2.25 25.31 3.80
C PHE A 361 -1.64 26.49 4.55
N SER A 362 -0.83 26.17 5.54
CA SER A 362 0.05 27.10 6.24
C SER A 362 1.48 26.57 6.17
N PHE A 363 2.45 27.45 5.95
CA PHE A 363 3.87 27.08 5.93
C PHE A 363 4.36 26.40 7.22
N GLN A 364 3.65 26.58 8.34
CA GLN A 364 3.96 25.85 9.58
C GLN A 364 3.75 24.34 9.42
N MET A 365 2.86 23.90 8.54
CA MET A 365 2.61 22.47 8.27
C MET A 365 3.83 21.76 7.67
N VAL A 366 4.65 22.48 6.89
CA VAL A 366 5.91 21.95 6.32
C VAL A 366 6.96 21.70 7.42
N LYS A 367 6.82 22.38 8.57
CA LYS A 367 7.69 22.19 9.73
C LYS A 367 7.15 21.14 10.72
N ASP A 368 5.98 20.56 10.45
CA ASP A 368 5.40 19.55 11.33
C ASP A 368 6.32 18.30 11.36
N PRO A 369 6.76 17.84 12.54
CA PRO A 369 7.66 16.69 12.66
C PRO A 369 7.13 15.42 11.99
N ARG A 370 5.80 15.24 11.91
CA ARG A 370 5.16 14.09 11.26
C ARG A 370 5.36 14.15 9.74
N PHE A 371 5.26 15.33 9.13
CA PHE A 371 5.57 15.51 7.71
C PHE A 371 7.08 15.39 7.44
N LEU A 372 7.91 16.08 8.24
CA LEU A 372 9.36 16.05 8.10
C LEU A 372 9.95 14.64 8.22
N ARG A 373 9.34 13.78 9.04
CA ARG A 373 9.71 12.37 9.16
C ARG A 373 9.50 11.61 7.84
N VAL A 374 8.33 11.75 7.21
CA VAL A 374 8.04 11.09 5.93
C VAL A 374 8.91 11.66 4.80
N LEU A 375 9.09 12.99 4.77
CA LEU A 375 9.99 13.65 3.84
C LEU A 375 11.44 13.16 4.01
N GLY A 376 11.92 13.05 5.25
CA GLY A 376 13.26 12.56 5.56
C GLY A 376 13.47 11.11 5.14
N ILE A 377 12.45 10.24 5.27
CA ILE A 377 12.50 8.87 4.75
C ILE A 377 12.61 8.89 3.22
N ALA A 378 11.75 9.65 2.53
CA ALA A 378 11.80 9.76 1.07
C ALA A 378 13.17 10.27 0.57
N MET A 379 13.70 11.34 1.19
CA MET A 379 15.02 11.86 0.91
C MET A 379 16.11 10.83 1.16
N GLY A 380 16.10 10.16 2.33
CA GLY A 380 17.12 9.16 2.68
C GLY A 380 17.13 7.98 1.72
N LEU A 381 15.96 7.46 1.35
CA LEU A 381 15.84 6.39 0.37
C LEU A 381 16.42 6.80 -0.99
N HIS A 382 16.10 8.01 -1.45
CA HIS A 382 16.59 8.54 -2.71
C HIS A 382 18.10 8.83 -2.67
N MET A 383 18.61 9.41 -1.58
CA MET A 383 20.04 9.63 -1.38
C MET A 383 20.82 8.33 -1.49
N ILE A 384 20.40 7.28 -0.76
CA ILE A 384 21.07 5.97 -0.74
C ILE A 384 20.96 5.30 -2.11
N TRP A 385 19.83 5.45 -2.81
CA TRP A 385 19.66 4.94 -4.17
C TRP A 385 20.72 5.49 -5.13
N ASN A 386 21.04 6.78 -5.02
CA ASN A 386 22.02 7.46 -5.88
C ASN A 386 23.47 7.31 -5.41
N MET A 387 23.72 6.63 -4.29
CA MET A 387 25.10 6.37 -3.84
C MET A 387 25.80 5.38 -4.78
N PRO A 388 27.10 5.56 -5.04
CA PRO A 388 27.84 4.82 -6.07
C PRO A 388 28.22 3.39 -5.69
N PHE A 389 27.71 2.84 -4.58
CA PHE A 389 27.96 1.46 -4.20
C PHE A 389 26.89 0.55 -4.81
N GLU A 390 27.32 -0.59 -5.34
CA GLU A 390 26.43 -1.60 -5.92
C GLU A 390 26.44 -2.85 -5.05
N LEU A 391 25.28 -3.46 -4.90
CA LEU A 391 25.13 -4.76 -4.24
C LEU A 391 24.71 -5.80 -5.28
N PRO A 392 25.09 -7.08 -5.11
CA PRO A 392 24.72 -8.12 -6.05
C PRO A 392 23.19 -8.21 -6.18
N LEU A 393 22.72 -8.53 -7.40
CA LEU A 393 21.31 -8.76 -7.69
C LEU A 393 20.38 -7.57 -7.34
N TYR A 394 20.87 -6.33 -7.45
CA TYR A 394 20.11 -5.12 -7.13
C TYR A 394 19.56 -5.09 -5.69
N LEU A 395 20.26 -5.75 -4.76
CA LEU A 395 19.80 -5.88 -3.37
C LEU A 395 19.60 -4.50 -2.71
N LYS A 396 20.41 -3.50 -3.07
CA LYS A 396 20.28 -2.12 -2.59
C LYS A 396 18.90 -1.57 -2.98
N GLU A 397 18.57 -1.59 -4.27
CA GLU A 397 17.32 -1.07 -4.82
C GLU A 397 16.10 -1.84 -4.33
N ILE A 398 16.22 -3.18 -4.24
CA ILE A 398 15.15 -4.03 -3.71
C ILE A 398 14.89 -3.74 -2.23
N ALA A 399 15.93 -3.56 -1.41
CA ALA A 399 15.77 -3.25 0.01
C ALA A 399 15.17 -1.85 0.23
N LEU A 400 15.64 -0.85 -0.50
CA LEU A 400 15.08 0.51 -0.46
C LEU A 400 13.62 0.53 -0.94
N GLY A 401 13.34 -0.23 -1.99
CA GLY A 401 12.00 -0.44 -2.51
C GLY A 401 11.06 -1.09 -1.52
N PHE A 402 11.52 -2.14 -0.83
CA PHE A 402 10.77 -2.80 0.24
C PHE A 402 10.41 -1.81 1.36
N ILE A 403 11.36 -1.00 1.80
CA ILE A 403 11.11 0.04 2.82
C ILE A 403 10.05 1.03 2.32
N ALA A 404 10.18 1.53 1.08
CA ALA A 404 9.22 2.45 0.50
C ALA A 404 7.81 1.83 0.46
N TRP A 405 7.67 0.59 0.01
CA TRP A 405 6.39 -0.10 -0.08
C TRP A 405 5.74 -0.36 1.27
N VAL A 406 6.50 -0.70 2.31
CA VAL A 406 5.96 -0.82 3.68
C VAL A 406 5.38 0.51 4.15
N VAL A 407 6.09 1.61 3.93
CA VAL A 407 5.59 2.96 4.28
C VAL A 407 4.35 3.33 3.46
N ILE A 408 4.33 3.00 2.16
CA ILE A 408 3.16 3.21 1.30
C ILE A 408 1.95 2.43 1.81
N LEU A 409 2.09 1.14 2.12
CA LEU A 409 1.00 0.32 2.64
C LEU A 409 0.48 0.86 3.98
N GLY A 410 1.38 1.31 4.87
CA GLY A 410 1.00 1.97 6.12
C GLY A 410 0.23 3.28 5.90
N LEU A 411 0.62 4.08 4.91
CA LEU A 411 -0.09 5.31 4.54
C LEU A 411 -1.43 5.05 3.86
N ILE A 412 -1.55 3.95 3.10
CA ILE A 412 -2.83 3.50 2.55
C ILE A 412 -3.78 3.14 3.68
N GLN A 413 -3.32 2.34 4.65
CA GLN A 413 -4.11 2.00 5.84
C GLN A 413 -4.52 3.24 6.62
N ASP A 414 -3.61 4.16 6.89
CA ASP A 414 -3.92 5.42 7.60
C ASP A 414 -5.00 6.23 6.84
N GLY A 415 -4.92 6.27 5.51
CA GLY A 415 -5.93 6.91 4.66
C GLY A 415 -7.29 6.22 4.67
N LEU A 416 -7.34 4.88 4.67
CA LEU A 416 -8.58 4.11 4.80
C LEU A 416 -9.21 4.32 6.19
N SER A 417 -8.41 4.26 7.25
CA SER A 417 -8.82 4.53 8.63
C SER A 417 -9.33 5.96 8.81
N GLN A 418 -8.70 6.94 8.14
CA GLN A 418 -9.13 8.34 8.16
C GLN A 418 -10.57 8.49 7.63
N ILE A 419 -10.89 7.84 6.50
CA ILE A 419 -12.23 7.87 5.90
C ILE A 419 -13.22 7.12 6.79
N HIS A 420 -12.85 5.94 7.30
CA HIS A 420 -13.70 5.14 8.16
C HIS A 420 -14.11 5.90 9.44
N LYS A 421 -13.14 6.57 10.08
CA LYS A 421 -13.40 7.42 11.24
C LYS A 421 -14.38 8.57 10.92
N ALA A 422 -14.19 9.23 9.78
CA ALA A 422 -15.10 10.29 9.34
C ALA A 422 -16.52 9.78 9.07
N GLN A 423 -16.68 8.55 8.55
CA GLN A 423 -17.99 7.90 8.40
C GLN A 423 -18.66 7.69 9.77
N GLN A 424 -17.93 7.18 10.76
CA GLN A 424 -18.45 6.98 12.11
C GLN A 424 -18.86 8.31 12.77
N GLU A 425 -18.03 9.35 12.66
CA GLU A 425 -18.33 10.68 13.19
C GLU A 425 -19.57 11.29 12.51
N TYR A 426 -19.71 11.11 11.19
CA TYR A 426 -20.89 11.57 10.45
C TYR A 426 -22.16 10.88 10.94
N LEU A 427 -22.14 9.55 11.11
CA LEU A 427 -23.27 8.78 11.63
C LEU A 427 -23.62 9.16 13.07
N ALA A 428 -22.63 9.37 13.95
CA ALA A 428 -22.84 9.79 15.33
C ALA A 428 -23.39 11.22 15.46
N SER A 429 -23.15 12.09 14.47
CA SER A 429 -23.63 13.47 14.46
C SER A 429 -25.08 13.63 13.99
N LYS A 430 -25.69 12.59 13.41
CA LYS A 430 -27.10 12.62 13.04
C LYS A 430 -27.96 12.42 14.30
N PRO A 431 -28.95 13.30 14.57
CA PRO A 431 -29.92 13.05 15.63
C PRO A 431 -30.65 11.73 15.34
N ASP A 432 -30.95 10.99 16.40
CA ASP A 432 -31.63 9.71 16.37
C ASP A 432 -33.05 9.91 15.80
N GLU A 433 -33.21 9.79 14.48
CA GLU A 433 -34.51 9.67 13.83
C GLU A 433 -35.05 8.26 14.13
N SER A 434 -35.42 8.03 15.38
CA SER A 434 -36.29 6.92 15.74
C SER A 434 -37.73 7.31 15.37
N PRO A 435 -38.44 6.49 14.57
CA PRO A 435 -39.81 6.77 14.15
C PRO A 435 -40.82 6.75 15.29
#